data_AF-A0A3E0Q0D3-F1
#
_entry.id   AF-A0A3E0Q0D3-F1
#
_cell.length_a   1.000
_cell.length_b   1.000
_cell.length_c   1.000
_cell.angle_alpha   90.00
_cell.angle_beta   90.00
_cell.angle_gamma   90.00
#
_symmetry.space_group_name_H-M   'P 1'
#
loop_
_entity.id
_entity.type
_entity.pdbx_description
1 polymer ?
#
loop_
_entity_poly.entity_id
_entity_poly.type
_entity_poly.pdbx_seq_one_letter_code
_entity_poly.pdbx_strand_id
1 'polypeptide(L)'
;MRKLTILLLCLSASLLGAVLGDAAFNDGVAMRADLPAGTACELVGGTRASCPAPPTTAVAAIADDESEAEERFEIPDEEKPFWDSAAAFLEAYRSGDAAAIGEMFTEDAEVLDEFGERTVGRDAIVAMFQNVFDHSPDALIEEIQILSVRRISDTVALEEGIVVSSESADAPRFTSKYAALHLKGGDGKWRINTLKDFPREHASRQEQLRQLEWLLGDWVNQDDDTVVHTSCNWSEDGNYLLREFTVQTYEGLEMNGVQRIGWDASRKKLRSWTFDSEGGFFTGLWTRQDDQWIVTSAGVTADGETTTGTAVYTVVDEEMIIWQHQGLIVGDEMRESSDPVTMVRLPPQPNED
;
A
#
# COMPACT_ATOMS: atom_id res chain seq x y z
N MET A 1 -27.67 -19.21 -11.96
CA MET A 1 -27.12 -18.37 -13.04
C MET A 1 -27.04 -16.88 -12.71
N ARG A 2 -27.96 -16.28 -11.94
CA ARG A 2 -27.83 -14.87 -11.47
C ARG A 2 -27.16 -14.68 -10.09
N LYS A 3 -27.22 -15.69 -9.21
CA LYS A 3 -26.53 -15.67 -7.90
C LYS A 3 -25.00 -15.81 -7.97
N LEU A 4 -24.44 -16.11 -9.15
CA LEU A 4 -23.02 -16.43 -9.33
C LEU A 4 -22.19 -15.24 -9.84
N THR A 5 -22.86 -14.19 -10.35
CA THR A 5 -22.23 -12.91 -10.76
C THR A 5 -21.86 -12.05 -9.53
N ILE A 6 -22.60 -12.23 -8.43
CA ILE A 6 -22.43 -11.58 -7.13
C ILE A 6 -21.09 -11.95 -6.45
N LEU A 7 -20.43 -13.03 -6.90
CA LEU A 7 -19.28 -13.63 -6.23
C LEU A 7 -17.90 -13.09 -6.68
N LEU A 8 -17.85 -12.13 -7.61
CA LEU A 8 -16.59 -11.74 -8.28
C LEU A 8 -16.02 -10.37 -7.91
N LEU A 9 -16.63 -9.62 -6.99
CA LEU A 9 -16.33 -8.19 -6.77
C LEU A 9 -15.24 -7.85 -5.76
N CYS A 10 -14.63 -8.83 -5.09
CA CYS A 10 -13.99 -8.48 -3.82
C CYS A 10 -12.51 -8.85 -3.66
N LEU A 11 -11.92 -9.85 -4.33
CA LEU A 11 -10.52 -10.29 -4.11
C LEU A 11 -9.51 -9.11 -4.12
N SER A 12 -9.02 -8.55 -3.01
CA SER A 12 -8.58 -9.00 -1.68
C SER A 12 -9.57 -9.48 -0.60
N ALA A 13 -10.85 -9.59 -0.91
CA ALA A 13 -11.94 -9.82 0.00
C ALA A 13 -12.81 -11.01 -0.41
N SER A 14 -12.26 -12.19 -0.19
CA SER A 14 -12.96 -13.46 -0.25
C SER A 14 -13.18 -14.10 -1.61
N LEU A 15 -13.07 -15.41 -1.49
CA LEU A 15 -13.23 -16.41 -2.49
C LEU A 15 -14.02 -17.50 -1.77
N LEU A 16 -15.34 -17.34 -1.66
CA LEU A 16 -16.30 -18.45 -1.73
C LEU A 16 -17.78 -18.08 -1.66
N GLY A 17 -18.58 -18.99 -2.23
CA GLY A 17 -20.02 -19.12 -2.05
C GLY A 17 -20.67 -20.01 -3.13
N ALA A 18 -20.63 -21.34 -2.97
CA ALA A 18 -21.57 -22.30 -3.59
C ALA A 18 -21.86 -23.38 -2.53
N VAL A 19 -23.08 -23.57 -2.01
CA VAL A 19 -24.25 -24.22 -2.65
C VAL A 19 -25.45 -24.14 -1.67
N LEU A 20 -26.67 -23.94 -2.18
CA LEU A 20 -27.89 -24.49 -1.54
C LEU A 20 -28.92 -24.99 -2.59
N GLY A 21 -29.25 -26.28 -2.52
CA GLY A 21 -30.59 -26.84 -2.80
C GLY A 21 -30.75 -27.74 -4.04
N ASP A 22 -30.62 -29.07 -3.88
CA ASP A 22 -31.71 -30.07 -4.01
C ASP A 22 -31.19 -31.48 -4.36
N ALA A 23 -31.47 -32.46 -3.49
CA ALA A 23 -32.15 -33.72 -3.85
C ALA A 23 -32.17 -34.72 -2.67
N ALA A 24 -33.36 -35.27 -2.43
CA ALA A 24 -33.65 -36.34 -1.51
C ALA A 24 -33.24 -37.73 -2.06
N PHE A 25 -33.07 -38.68 -1.13
CA PHE A 25 -33.14 -40.15 -1.28
C PHE A 25 -32.11 -40.84 -2.21
N ASN A 26 -31.20 -41.66 -1.67
CA ASN A 26 -31.45 -43.08 -1.39
C ASN A 26 -30.27 -43.81 -0.71
N ASP A 27 -30.61 -44.91 -0.06
CA ASP A 27 -29.86 -45.91 0.73
C ASP A 27 -28.35 -46.18 0.48
N GLY A 28 -27.65 -46.35 1.61
CA GLY A 28 -26.93 -47.60 1.90
C GLY A 28 -25.44 -47.68 1.54
N VAL A 29 -24.59 -47.76 2.58
CA VAL A 29 -23.68 -48.89 2.90
C VAL A 29 -22.55 -48.39 3.79
N ALA A 30 -22.36 -49.10 4.90
CA ALA A 30 -21.33 -48.87 5.90
C ALA A 30 -19.93 -49.25 5.38
N MET A 31 -18.91 -48.50 5.80
CA MET A 31 -17.55 -49.03 5.90
C MET A 31 -16.82 -48.42 7.10
N ARG A 32 -16.41 -49.32 8.00
CA ARG A 32 -15.63 -49.08 9.22
C ARG A 32 -14.19 -48.67 8.87
N ALA A 33 -13.61 -47.79 9.67
CA ALA A 33 -12.17 -47.69 9.84
C ALA A 33 -11.83 -47.74 11.34
N ASP A 34 -11.08 -48.78 11.71
CA ASP A 34 -10.50 -49.03 13.04
C ASP A 34 -9.43 -47.98 13.39
N LEU A 35 -9.47 -47.48 14.63
CA LEU A 35 -8.34 -46.85 15.31
C LEU A 35 -8.18 -47.52 16.70
N PRO A 36 -6.95 -47.88 17.12
CA PRO A 36 -6.76 -48.64 18.35
C PRO A 36 -6.80 -47.76 19.61
N ALA A 37 -7.29 -48.38 20.68
CA ALA A 37 -7.47 -47.85 22.01
C ALA A 37 -6.15 -47.60 22.78
N GLY A 38 -6.16 -46.58 23.64
CA GLY A 38 -5.12 -46.30 24.61
C GLY A 38 -5.65 -45.61 25.87
N THR A 39 -6.05 -46.45 26.83
CA THR A 39 -6.01 -46.25 28.29
C THR A 39 -6.89 -45.16 28.94
N ALA A 40 -7.96 -45.64 29.56
CA ALA A 40 -8.73 -44.95 30.60
C ALA A 40 -7.97 -44.91 31.94
N CYS A 41 -8.18 -43.84 32.71
CA CYS A 41 -7.98 -43.82 34.15
C CYS A 41 -9.26 -43.28 34.81
N GLU A 42 -9.69 -43.96 35.87
CA GLU A 42 -11.02 -43.93 36.48
C GLU A 42 -11.41 -42.65 37.23
N LEU A 43 -12.73 -42.51 37.38
CA LEU A 43 -13.51 -41.48 38.05
C LEU A 43 -13.50 -41.58 39.58
N VAL A 44 -13.43 -40.41 40.23
CA VAL A 44 -14.10 -40.08 41.51
C VAL A 44 -14.47 -38.59 41.34
N GLY A 45 -15.65 -38.03 41.53
CA GLY A 45 -16.83 -38.41 42.30
C GLY A 45 -17.35 -37.10 42.93
N GLY A 46 -18.47 -36.58 42.43
CA GLY A 46 -19.36 -35.63 43.14
C GLY A 46 -18.90 -34.18 43.32
N THR A 47 -19.63 -33.23 42.74
CA THR A 47 -20.62 -32.34 43.43
C THR A 47 -20.91 -31.14 42.51
N ARG A 48 -22.20 -30.85 42.27
CA ARG A 48 -22.66 -29.63 41.58
C ARG A 48 -22.22 -28.39 42.36
N ALA A 49 -21.50 -27.47 41.72
CA ALA A 49 -21.28 -26.11 42.23
C ALA A 49 -21.73 -25.11 41.15
N SER A 50 -22.58 -24.16 41.54
CA SER A 50 -23.06 -23.07 40.70
C SER A 50 -21.92 -22.09 40.39
N CYS A 51 -21.86 -21.59 39.16
CA CYS A 51 -20.98 -20.49 38.77
C CYS A 51 -21.23 -19.24 39.63
N PRO A 52 -20.20 -18.62 40.23
CA PRO A 52 -20.27 -17.22 40.61
C PRO A 52 -20.02 -16.34 39.37
N ALA A 53 -20.81 -15.28 39.22
CA ALA A 53 -20.63 -14.26 38.20
C ALA A 53 -19.27 -13.54 38.38
N PRO A 54 -18.60 -13.08 37.30
CA PRO A 54 -17.38 -12.30 37.43
C PRO A 54 -17.67 -10.90 38.02
N PRO A 55 -16.73 -10.33 38.79
CA PRO A 55 -16.90 -9.00 39.37
C PRO A 55 -16.82 -7.91 38.31
N THR A 56 -17.83 -7.04 38.30
CA THR A 56 -17.80 -5.73 37.64
C THR A 56 -16.60 -4.92 38.14
N THR A 57 -15.59 -4.77 37.30
CA THR A 57 -14.51 -3.80 37.53
C THR A 57 -14.92 -2.52 36.82
N ALA A 58 -15.18 -1.47 37.59
CA ALA A 58 -15.42 -0.14 37.08
C ALA A 58 -14.15 0.36 36.37
N VAL A 59 -14.26 0.61 35.07
CA VAL A 59 -13.25 1.34 34.31
C VAL A 59 -13.33 2.80 34.74
N ALA A 60 -12.29 3.26 35.43
CA ALA A 60 -12.12 4.67 35.72
C ALA A 60 -11.90 5.42 34.40
N ALA A 61 -12.69 6.46 34.19
CA ALA A 61 -12.54 7.40 33.09
C ALA A 61 -11.10 7.94 33.06
N ILE A 62 -10.38 7.56 32.01
CA ILE A 62 -9.26 8.35 31.49
C ILE A 62 -9.92 9.51 30.77
N ALA A 63 -9.67 10.72 31.29
CA ALA A 63 -10.09 11.96 30.67
C ALA A 63 -9.52 12.01 29.26
N ASP A 64 -10.40 12.27 28.31
CA ASP A 64 -10.08 12.52 26.92
C ASP A 64 -9.15 13.73 26.83
N ASP A 65 -7.91 13.48 26.42
CA ASP A 65 -7.00 14.51 25.92
C ASP A 65 -7.34 14.73 24.44
N GLU A 66 -8.46 15.41 24.21
CA GLU A 66 -8.89 15.88 22.90
C GLU A 66 -8.04 17.10 22.50
N SER A 67 -6.89 16.86 21.85
CA SER A 67 -6.40 17.75 20.80
C SER A 67 -5.26 17.11 20.02
N GLU A 68 -5.57 16.48 18.90
CA GLU A 68 -4.64 16.36 17.77
C GLU A 68 -5.50 16.13 16.52
N ALA A 69 -6.29 17.15 16.16
CA ALA A 69 -6.64 17.32 14.75
C ALA A 69 -5.30 17.51 14.03
N GLU A 70 -4.94 16.57 13.14
CA GLU A 70 -3.69 16.58 12.38
C GLU A 70 -3.44 17.99 11.82
N GLU A 71 -2.49 18.71 12.43
CA GLU A 71 -2.02 19.99 11.89
C GLU A 71 -1.41 19.69 10.53
N ARG A 72 -2.18 19.97 9.48
CA ARG A 72 -1.74 19.81 8.10
C ARG A 72 -0.48 20.66 7.93
N PHE A 73 0.65 20.02 7.68
CA PHE A 73 1.93 20.71 7.55
C PHE A 73 1.84 21.80 6.47
N GLU A 74 1.95 23.06 6.87
CA GLU A 74 1.98 24.19 5.95
C GLU A 74 3.42 24.60 5.68
N ILE A 75 3.82 24.58 4.41
CA ILE A 75 5.15 25.02 3.97
C ILE A 75 5.30 26.53 4.26
N PRO A 76 6.32 26.94 5.04
CA PRO A 76 6.58 28.36 5.29
C PRO A 76 6.79 29.12 3.98
N ASP A 77 6.23 30.34 3.88
CA ASP A 77 6.31 31.17 2.67
C ASP A 77 7.75 31.38 2.17
N GLU A 78 8.71 31.47 3.09
CA GLU A 78 10.13 31.65 2.79
C GLU A 78 10.81 30.38 2.23
N GLU A 79 10.21 29.21 2.47
CA GLU A 79 10.71 27.93 1.99
C GLU A 79 10.09 27.53 0.65
N LYS A 80 8.92 28.09 0.27
CA LYS A 80 8.22 27.76 -0.98
C LYS A 80 9.11 27.65 -2.23
N PRO A 81 10.09 28.56 -2.48
CA PRO A 81 10.96 28.43 -3.64
C PRO A 81 11.77 27.13 -3.71
N PHE A 82 12.11 26.53 -2.56
CA PHE A 82 12.86 25.27 -2.48
C PHE A 82 11.95 24.08 -2.74
N TRP A 83 10.77 24.07 -2.13
CA TRP A 83 9.73 23.07 -2.37
C TRP A 83 9.25 23.06 -3.84
N ASP A 84 9.04 24.25 -4.42
CA ASP A 84 8.72 24.40 -5.84
C ASP A 84 9.85 23.89 -6.74
N SER A 85 11.12 24.13 -6.35
CA SER A 85 12.28 23.62 -7.07
C SER A 85 12.39 22.10 -6.99
N ALA A 86 12.13 21.49 -5.84
CA ALA A 86 12.14 20.04 -5.67
C ALA A 86 11.01 19.36 -6.49
N ALA A 87 9.80 19.94 -6.47
CA ALA A 87 8.70 19.47 -7.30
C ALA A 87 9.01 19.58 -8.80
N ALA A 88 9.62 20.69 -9.23
CA ALA A 88 10.05 20.86 -10.61
C ALA A 88 11.16 19.87 -10.99
N PHE A 89 12.09 19.56 -10.07
CA PHE A 89 13.13 18.56 -10.29
C PHE A 89 12.54 17.17 -10.52
N LEU A 90 11.58 16.75 -9.69
CA LEU A 90 10.85 15.49 -9.85
C LEU A 90 10.18 15.39 -11.23
N GLU A 91 9.50 16.46 -11.66
CA GLU A 91 8.83 16.48 -12.96
C GLU A 91 9.83 16.45 -14.13
N ALA A 92 10.91 17.21 -14.04
CA ALA A 92 11.98 17.20 -15.04
C ALA A 92 12.64 15.81 -15.14
N TYR A 93 12.84 15.13 -14.00
CA TYR A 93 13.39 13.78 -13.99
C TYR A 93 12.41 12.77 -14.61
N ARG A 94 11.12 12.81 -14.23
CA ARG A 94 10.07 11.94 -14.80
C ARG A 94 9.90 12.12 -16.30
N SER A 95 10.08 13.33 -16.82
CA SER A 95 10.01 13.64 -18.24
C SER A 95 11.33 13.42 -19.00
N GLY A 96 12.41 13.03 -18.31
CA GLY A 96 13.73 12.85 -18.90
C GLY A 96 14.36 14.16 -19.41
N ASP A 97 13.94 15.31 -18.89
CA ASP A 97 14.39 16.63 -19.33
C ASP A 97 15.64 17.07 -18.56
N ALA A 98 16.80 16.58 -19.03
CA ALA A 98 18.10 16.94 -18.45
C ALA A 98 18.39 18.46 -18.54
N ALA A 99 17.85 19.15 -19.55
CA ALA A 99 18.05 20.59 -19.71
C ALA A 99 17.26 21.38 -18.66
N ALA A 100 16.01 20.99 -18.39
CA ALA A 100 15.21 21.57 -17.32
C ALA A 100 15.86 21.35 -15.95
N ILE A 101 16.41 20.16 -15.68
CA ILE A 101 17.22 19.92 -14.48
C ILE A 101 18.40 20.89 -14.42
N GLY A 102 19.16 21.03 -15.52
CA GLY A 102 20.30 21.94 -15.60
C GLY A 102 19.97 23.40 -15.25
N GLU A 103 18.80 23.90 -15.66
CA GLU A 103 18.37 25.28 -15.36
C GLU A 103 18.12 25.55 -13.86
N MET A 104 17.97 24.49 -13.06
CA MET A 104 17.87 24.57 -11.60
C MET A 104 19.25 24.77 -10.94
N PHE A 105 20.35 24.57 -11.67
CA PHE A 105 21.72 24.73 -11.18
C PHE A 105 22.34 26.07 -11.60
N THR A 106 23.27 26.61 -10.81
CA THR A 106 24.12 27.73 -11.26
C THR A 106 25.08 27.28 -12.37
N GLU A 107 25.61 28.22 -13.15
CA GLU A 107 26.52 27.88 -14.28
C GLU A 107 27.78 27.14 -13.81
N ASP A 108 28.28 27.50 -12.63
CA ASP A 108 29.46 26.97 -11.97
C ASP A 108 29.15 25.89 -10.92
N ALA A 109 27.94 25.34 -10.93
CA ALA A 109 27.50 24.40 -9.91
C ALA A 109 28.33 23.11 -9.89
N GLU A 110 28.32 22.42 -8.77
CA GLU A 110 28.93 21.11 -8.62
C GLU A 110 27.98 20.08 -8.01
N VAL A 111 28.11 18.84 -8.46
CA VAL A 111 27.46 17.66 -7.90
C VAL A 111 28.54 16.72 -7.41
N LEU A 112 28.42 16.29 -6.15
CA LEU A 112 29.13 15.12 -5.62
C LEU A 112 28.11 14.00 -5.50
N ASP A 113 28.26 12.95 -6.30
CA ASP A 113 27.32 11.84 -6.33
C ASP A 113 27.51 10.86 -5.14
N GLU A 114 26.68 9.83 -5.10
CA GLU A 114 26.69 8.78 -4.08
C GLU A 114 28.01 7.99 -3.99
N PHE A 115 28.84 8.03 -5.03
CA PHE A 115 30.15 7.38 -5.10
C PHE A 115 31.31 8.33 -4.78
N GLY A 116 31.01 9.62 -4.59
CA GLY A 116 32.00 10.68 -4.38
C GLY A 116 32.65 11.18 -5.67
N GLU A 117 32.08 10.85 -6.84
CA GLU A 117 32.50 11.46 -8.10
C GLU A 117 31.98 12.89 -8.19
N ARG A 118 32.84 13.79 -8.68
CA ARG A 118 32.55 15.22 -8.74
C ARG A 118 32.34 15.67 -10.18
N THR A 119 31.15 16.21 -10.44
CA THR A 119 30.77 16.83 -11.71
C THR A 119 30.70 18.35 -11.51
N VAL A 120 31.32 19.13 -12.40
CA VAL A 120 31.43 20.60 -12.25
C VAL A 120 30.96 21.30 -13.51
N GLY A 121 30.12 22.31 -13.33
CA GLY A 121 29.51 23.14 -14.36
C GLY A 121 28.15 22.60 -14.80
N ARG A 122 27.21 23.52 -15.08
CA ARG A 122 25.84 23.17 -15.51
C ARG A 122 25.84 22.22 -16.71
N ASP A 123 26.63 22.51 -17.74
CA ASP A 123 26.68 21.68 -18.96
C ASP A 123 27.11 20.23 -18.65
N ALA A 124 28.03 20.03 -17.70
CA ALA A 124 28.47 18.71 -17.29
C ALA A 124 27.38 17.98 -16.47
N ILE A 125 26.64 18.71 -15.63
CA ILE A 125 25.51 18.17 -14.87
C ILE A 125 24.38 17.74 -15.82
N VAL A 126 24.08 18.55 -16.85
CA VAL A 126 23.11 18.17 -17.90
C VAL A 126 23.56 16.88 -18.60
N ALA A 127 24.83 16.78 -18.99
CA ALA A 127 25.36 15.57 -19.60
C ALA A 127 25.30 14.34 -18.67
N MET A 128 25.53 14.53 -17.36
CA MET A 128 25.41 13.49 -16.35
C MET A 128 23.99 12.93 -16.27
N PHE A 129 22.97 13.80 -16.17
CA PHE A 129 21.56 13.35 -16.16
C PHE A 129 21.13 12.76 -17.49
N GLN A 130 21.56 13.32 -18.62
CA GLN A 130 21.29 12.73 -19.93
C GLN A 130 21.85 11.30 -20.01
N ASN A 131 23.06 11.06 -19.50
CA ASN A 131 23.64 9.72 -19.45
C ASN A 131 22.81 8.75 -18.60
N VAL A 132 22.23 9.22 -17.49
CA VAL A 132 21.31 8.40 -16.67
C VAL A 132 20.07 8.03 -17.48
N PHE A 133 19.43 9.00 -18.14
CA PHE A 133 18.23 8.73 -18.94
C PHE A 133 18.50 7.81 -20.14
N ASP A 134 19.68 7.90 -20.75
CA ASP A 134 20.07 7.06 -21.89
C ASP A 134 20.38 5.59 -21.49
N HIS A 135 20.88 5.36 -20.28
CA HIS A 135 21.38 4.04 -19.85
C HIS A 135 20.52 3.35 -18.77
N SER A 136 19.68 4.11 -18.07
CA SER A 136 18.80 3.66 -17.00
C SER A 136 17.42 4.32 -17.13
N PRO A 137 16.71 4.14 -18.27
CA PRO A 137 15.46 4.86 -18.56
C PRO A 137 14.32 4.51 -17.60
N ASP A 138 14.38 3.36 -16.95
CA ASP A 138 13.37 2.91 -15.99
C ASP A 138 13.63 3.40 -14.55
N ALA A 139 14.81 3.97 -14.28
CA ALA A 139 15.14 4.46 -12.94
C ALA A 139 14.24 5.63 -12.54
N LEU A 140 13.76 5.63 -11.30
CA LEU A 140 12.81 6.60 -10.80
C LEU A 140 13.38 7.35 -9.60
N ILE A 141 13.14 8.66 -9.58
CA ILE A 141 13.07 9.43 -8.34
C ILE A 141 11.59 9.57 -8.01
N GLU A 142 11.16 8.87 -6.97
CA GLU A 142 9.74 8.79 -6.60
C GLU A 142 9.33 9.99 -5.75
N GLU A 143 10.20 10.41 -4.83
CA GLU A 143 9.94 11.48 -3.88
C GLU A 143 11.24 12.20 -3.48
N ILE A 144 11.12 13.51 -3.23
CA ILE A 144 12.14 14.33 -2.57
C ILE A 144 11.52 14.90 -1.30
N GLN A 145 12.00 14.44 -0.15
CA GLN A 145 11.56 14.86 1.17
C GLN A 145 12.52 15.91 1.71
N ILE A 146 12.11 17.17 1.70
CA ILE A 146 12.87 18.26 2.33
C ILE A 146 12.70 18.13 3.85
N LEU A 147 13.81 17.89 4.56
CA LEU A 147 13.80 17.77 6.02
C LEU A 147 14.03 19.12 6.70
N SER A 148 14.84 19.99 6.09
CA SER A 148 15.05 21.34 6.60
C SER A 148 15.58 22.26 5.53
N VAL A 149 15.17 23.52 5.61
CA VAL A 149 15.78 24.64 4.89
C VAL A 149 16.34 25.61 5.91
N ARG A 150 17.65 25.85 5.84
CA ARG A 150 18.33 26.82 6.70
C ARG A 150 18.88 27.96 5.86
N ARG A 151 18.25 29.13 5.94
CA ARG A 151 18.78 30.36 5.35
C ARG A 151 20.05 30.78 6.09
N ILE A 152 21.17 30.83 5.37
CA ILE A 152 22.48 31.25 5.89
C ILE A 152 22.62 32.77 5.72
N SER A 153 22.09 33.32 4.63
CA SER A 153 22.02 34.74 4.35
C SER A 153 20.83 35.06 3.43
N ASP A 154 20.70 36.31 3.00
CA ASP A 154 19.67 36.70 2.03
C ASP A 154 19.81 36.02 0.67
N THR A 155 21.02 35.54 0.35
CA THR A 155 21.38 34.97 -0.96
C THR A 155 21.93 33.55 -0.88
N VAL A 156 22.00 32.95 0.31
CA VAL A 156 22.51 31.58 0.51
C VAL A 156 21.59 30.81 1.44
N ALA A 157 21.20 29.60 1.05
CA ALA A 157 20.43 28.67 1.86
C ALA A 157 20.99 27.25 1.74
N LEU A 158 20.91 26.49 2.83
CA LEU A 158 21.20 25.07 2.85
C LEU A 158 19.89 24.30 2.98
N GLU A 159 19.64 23.41 2.04
CA GLU A 159 18.57 22.43 2.07
C GLU A 159 19.18 21.06 2.41
N GLU A 160 18.54 20.33 3.33
CA GLU A 160 18.88 18.94 3.64
C GLU A 160 17.62 18.10 3.49
N GLY A 161 17.76 16.93 2.86
CA GLY A 161 16.62 16.08 2.56
C GLY A 161 16.95 14.63 2.31
N ILE A 162 15.91 13.87 1.96
CA ILE A 162 16.00 12.46 1.56
C ILE A 162 15.37 12.32 0.18
N VAL A 163 16.06 11.61 -0.71
CA VAL A 163 15.52 11.15 -1.99
C VAL A 163 15.06 9.71 -1.84
N VAL A 164 13.83 9.42 -2.25
CA VAL A 164 13.31 8.06 -2.42
C VAL A 164 13.39 7.70 -3.89
N SER A 165 14.07 6.60 -4.22
CA SER A 165 14.32 6.18 -5.60
C SER A 165 14.20 4.67 -5.79
N SER A 166 14.02 4.23 -7.02
CA SER A 166 13.96 2.82 -7.40
C SER A 166 14.58 2.62 -8.79
N GLU A 167 15.04 1.40 -9.08
CA GLU A 167 15.62 1.07 -10.41
C GLU A 167 14.55 0.90 -11.50
N SER A 168 13.31 0.66 -11.09
CA SER A 168 12.10 0.58 -11.92
C SER A 168 10.88 0.64 -11.00
N ALA A 169 9.69 0.86 -11.56
CA ALA A 169 8.44 0.92 -10.80
C ALA A 169 8.20 -0.30 -9.88
N ASP A 170 8.69 -1.48 -10.28
CA ASP A 170 8.48 -2.74 -9.57
C ASP A 170 9.73 -3.18 -8.75
N ALA A 171 10.79 -2.35 -8.73
CA ALA A 171 12.00 -2.61 -7.95
C ALA A 171 11.84 -2.12 -6.49
N PRO A 172 12.67 -2.64 -5.56
CA PRO A 172 12.72 -2.10 -4.21
C PRO A 172 13.09 -0.62 -4.20
N ARG A 173 12.46 0.13 -3.29
CA ARG A 173 12.86 1.49 -2.98
C ARG A 173 14.19 1.54 -2.24
N PHE A 174 14.93 2.60 -2.50
CA PHE A 174 16.12 3.04 -1.80
C PHE A 174 15.89 4.45 -1.27
N THR A 175 16.57 4.77 -0.19
CA THR A 175 16.65 6.13 0.32
C THR A 175 18.08 6.62 0.26
N SER A 176 18.28 7.88 -0.08
CA SER A 176 19.57 8.55 0.06
C SER A 176 19.36 9.92 0.69
N LYS A 177 20.28 10.31 1.57
CA LYS A 177 20.31 11.68 2.07
C LYS A 177 20.98 12.57 1.04
N TYR A 178 20.62 13.83 1.01
CA TYR A 178 21.33 14.84 0.24
C TYR A 178 21.45 16.15 1.01
N ALA A 179 22.40 16.96 0.59
CA ALA A 179 22.52 18.35 1.00
C ALA A 179 22.70 19.22 -0.24
N ALA A 180 21.86 20.24 -0.38
CA ALA A 180 21.90 21.20 -1.47
C ALA A 180 22.18 22.61 -0.94
N LEU A 181 23.25 23.25 -1.44
CA LEU A 181 23.53 24.66 -1.20
C LEU A 181 22.95 25.47 -2.34
N HIS A 182 22.01 26.35 -2.02
CA HIS A 182 21.35 27.21 -2.99
C HIS A 182 21.93 28.63 -2.93
N LEU A 183 22.08 29.22 -4.11
CA LEU A 183 22.43 30.63 -4.29
C LEU A 183 21.28 31.37 -4.95
N LYS A 184 20.98 32.56 -4.44
CA LYS A 184 20.02 33.47 -5.06
C LYS A 184 20.73 34.32 -6.11
N GLY A 185 20.35 34.16 -7.37
CA GLY A 185 20.88 34.96 -8.48
C GLY A 185 20.42 36.41 -8.42
N GLY A 186 21.04 37.27 -9.24
CA GLY A 186 20.63 38.68 -9.39
C GLY A 186 19.23 38.86 -9.99
N ASP A 187 18.71 37.81 -10.64
CA ASP A 187 17.31 37.69 -11.10
C ASP A 187 16.33 37.33 -9.97
N GLY A 188 16.82 37.15 -8.74
CA GLY A 188 16.04 36.79 -7.57
C GLY A 188 15.68 35.32 -7.48
N LYS A 189 16.11 34.47 -8.42
CA LYS A 189 15.82 33.04 -8.41
C LYS A 189 16.85 32.26 -7.61
N TRP A 190 16.38 31.32 -6.81
CA TRP A 190 17.24 30.34 -6.13
C TRP A 190 17.63 29.24 -7.11
N ARG A 191 18.91 28.88 -7.12
CA ARG A 191 19.45 27.77 -7.91
C ARG A 191 20.45 26.98 -7.07
N ILE A 192 20.56 25.70 -7.33
CA ILE A 192 21.51 24.80 -6.66
C ILE A 192 22.91 25.13 -7.17
N ASN A 193 23.83 25.45 -6.26
CA ASN A 193 25.25 25.63 -6.56
C ASN A 193 26.07 24.39 -6.17
N THR A 194 25.72 23.74 -5.06
CA THR A 194 26.37 22.50 -4.64
C THR A 194 25.29 21.49 -4.31
N LEU A 195 25.31 20.32 -4.94
CA LEU A 195 24.53 19.16 -4.52
C LEU A 195 25.50 18.09 -4.05
N LYS A 196 25.25 17.54 -2.87
CA LYS A 196 25.98 16.39 -2.37
C LYS A 196 25.00 15.29 -2.03
N ASP A 197 25.11 14.19 -2.74
CA ASP A 197 24.38 12.96 -2.44
C ASP A 197 25.21 12.07 -1.52
N PHE A 198 24.52 11.30 -0.71
CA PHE A 198 25.13 10.29 0.15
C PHE A 198 24.87 8.89 -0.45
N PRO A 199 25.60 7.85 0.01
CA PRO A 199 25.33 6.49 -0.43
C PRO A 199 23.87 6.08 -0.21
N ARG A 200 23.29 5.41 -1.21
CA ARG A 200 21.94 4.85 -1.11
C ARG A 200 21.88 3.71 -0.11
N GLU A 201 20.79 3.66 0.65
CA GLU A 201 20.45 2.58 1.55
C GLU A 201 19.14 1.93 1.11
N HIS A 202 18.94 0.65 1.43
CA HIS A 202 17.64 0.03 1.23
C HIS A 202 16.60 0.74 2.09
N ALA A 203 15.48 1.11 1.47
CA ALA A 203 14.40 1.75 2.20
C ALA A 203 13.83 0.81 3.29
N SER A 204 13.30 1.41 4.37
CA SER A 204 12.67 0.68 5.45
C SER A 204 11.45 -0.13 4.96
N ARG A 205 10.98 -1.11 5.74
CA ARG A 205 9.76 -1.87 5.38
C ARG A 205 8.56 -0.96 5.20
N GLN A 206 8.40 -0.01 6.11
CA GLN A 206 7.36 1.00 6.05
C GLN A 206 7.47 1.80 4.75
N GLU A 207 8.66 2.28 4.38
CA GLU A 207 8.88 3.00 3.12
C GLU A 207 8.59 2.15 1.88
N GLN A 208 8.94 0.86 1.90
CA GLN A 208 8.52 -0.06 0.83
C GLN A 208 6.99 -0.19 0.73
N LEU A 209 6.27 -0.10 1.85
CA LEU A 209 4.80 -0.15 1.91
C LEU A 209 4.14 1.17 1.53
N ARG A 210 4.83 2.31 1.66
CA ARG A 210 4.24 3.63 1.39
C ARG A 210 3.71 3.79 -0.04
N GLN A 211 4.23 3.01 -0.99
CA GLN A 211 3.68 2.96 -2.36
C GLN A 211 2.23 2.47 -2.44
N LEU A 212 1.71 1.87 -1.36
CA LEU A 212 0.32 1.46 -1.20
C LEU A 212 -0.45 2.36 -0.23
N GLU A 213 0.05 3.55 0.12
CA GLU A 213 -0.66 4.50 1.01
C GLU A 213 -2.00 4.95 0.43
N TRP A 214 -2.16 4.90 -0.89
CA TRP A 214 -3.45 5.14 -1.55
C TRP A 214 -4.54 4.15 -1.11
N LEU A 215 -4.21 3.00 -0.50
CA LEU A 215 -5.21 2.10 0.10
C LEU A 215 -5.73 2.59 1.44
N LEU A 216 -4.99 3.44 2.17
CA LEU A 216 -5.35 3.87 3.52
C LEU A 216 -6.72 4.56 3.55
N GLY A 217 -7.40 4.49 4.70
CA GLY A 217 -8.70 5.10 4.93
C GLY A 217 -9.88 4.16 4.64
N ASP A 218 -11.06 4.75 4.61
CA ASP A 218 -12.32 4.04 4.42
C ASP A 218 -12.82 4.17 2.98
N TRP A 219 -13.22 3.05 2.40
CA TRP A 219 -13.60 2.91 1.01
C TRP A 219 -14.94 2.20 0.90
N VAL A 220 -15.70 2.58 -0.13
CA VAL A 220 -16.90 1.86 -0.55
C VAL A 220 -16.86 1.61 -2.05
N ASN A 221 -17.28 0.42 -2.47
CA ASN A 221 -17.67 0.16 -3.84
C ASN A 221 -19.03 -0.50 -3.89
N GLN A 222 -19.82 -0.11 -4.88
CA GLN A 222 -21.18 -0.59 -5.06
C GLN A 222 -21.40 -0.89 -6.54
N ASP A 223 -22.03 -2.03 -6.78
CA ASP A 223 -22.66 -2.33 -8.06
C ASP A 223 -24.15 -2.63 -7.87
N ASP A 224 -24.80 -3.19 -8.90
CA ASP A 224 -26.24 -3.45 -8.89
C ASP A 224 -26.68 -4.46 -7.82
N ASP A 225 -25.79 -5.35 -7.36
CA ASP A 225 -26.13 -6.51 -6.52
C ASP A 225 -25.30 -6.60 -5.22
N THR A 226 -24.27 -5.78 -5.06
CA THR A 226 -23.28 -5.88 -3.97
C THR A 226 -22.80 -4.51 -3.52
N VAL A 227 -22.65 -4.34 -2.21
CA VAL A 227 -21.93 -3.22 -1.59
C VAL A 227 -20.77 -3.79 -0.79
N VAL A 228 -19.60 -3.18 -0.93
CA VAL A 228 -18.39 -3.57 -0.21
C VAL A 228 -17.88 -2.35 0.53
N HIS A 229 -17.71 -2.50 1.84
CA HIS A 229 -17.02 -1.54 2.68
C HIS A 229 -15.63 -2.07 2.99
N THR A 230 -14.61 -1.22 2.90
CA THR A 230 -13.23 -1.59 3.24
C THR A 230 -12.59 -0.48 4.05
N SER A 231 -12.02 -0.80 5.21
CA SER A 231 -11.13 0.09 5.94
C SER A 231 -9.68 -0.37 5.78
N CYS A 232 -8.74 0.56 5.80
CA CYS A 232 -7.31 0.25 5.72
C CYS A 232 -6.51 1.18 6.62
N ASN A 233 -5.73 0.59 7.53
CA ASN A 233 -4.92 1.30 8.49
C ASN A 233 -3.51 0.73 8.57
N TRP A 234 -2.56 1.52 9.07
CA TRP A 234 -1.26 0.99 9.45
C TRP A 234 -1.39 0.07 10.66
N SER A 235 -0.55 -0.97 10.73
CA SER A 235 -0.29 -1.64 12.00
C SER A 235 0.45 -0.72 12.95
N GLU A 236 0.28 -0.91 14.27
CA GLU A 236 0.94 -0.09 15.31
C GLU A 236 2.47 0.00 15.14
N ASP A 237 3.09 -1.05 14.58
CA ASP A 237 4.53 -1.13 14.36
C ASP A 237 4.99 -0.57 12.99
N GLY A 238 4.07 -0.10 12.15
CA GLY A 238 4.33 0.44 10.82
C GLY A 238 4.82 -0.59 9.78
N ASN A 239 4.82 -1.90 10.10
CA ASN A 239 5.35 -2.94 9.21
C ASN A 239 4.30 -3.55 8.27
N TYR A 240 3.03 -3.20 8.45
CA TYR A 240 1.93 -3.74 7.66
C TYR A 240 0.83 -2.71 7.41
N LEU A 241 0.14 -2.87 6.28
CA LEU A 241 -1.21 -2.33 6.10
C LEU A 241 -2.22 -3.41 6.48
N LEU A 242 -3.18 -3.03 7.32
CA LEU A 242 -4.25 -3.86 7.84
C LEU A 242 -5.55 -3.42 7.19
N ARG A 243 -6.19 -4.32 6.47
CA ARG A 243 -7.45 -4.09 5.77
C ARG A 243 -8.53 -4.96 6.37
N GLU A 244 -9.68 -4.38 6.62
CA GLU A 244 -10.90 -5.09 7.00
C GLU A 244 -11.97 -4.76 5.98
N PHE A 245 -12.79 -5.74 5.63
CA PHE A 245 -13.85 -5.52 4.66
C PHE A 245 -15.10 -6.30 5.03
N THR A 246 -16.23 -5.74 4.59
CA THR A 246 -17.56 -6.34 4.71
C THR A 246 -18.23 -6.27 3.36
N VAL A 247 -18.69 -7.42 2.88
CA VAL A 247 -19.42 -7.57 1.63
C VAL A 247 -20.88 -7.84 1.96
N GLN A 248 -21.76 -7.02 1.43
CA GLN A 248 -23.21 -7.14 1.59
C GLN A 248 -23.86 -7.29 0.24
N THR A 249 -24.61 -8.38 0.07
CA THR A 249 -25.39 -8.63 -1.15
C THR A 249 -26.83 -8.19 -0.95
N TYR A 250 -27.54 -7.87 -2.02
CA TYR A 250 -28.98 -7.55 -1.94
C TYR A 250 -29.84 -8.72 -1.47
N GLU A 251 -29.32 -9.96 -1.53
CA GLU A 251 -29.97 -11.14 -0.97
C GLU A 251 -29.82 -11.26 0.55
N GLY A 252 -29.15 -10.31 1.19
CA GLY A 252 -28.93 -10.27 2.64
C GLY A 252 -27.81 -11.20 3.12
N LEU A 253 -27.00 -11.75 2.20
CA LEU A 253 -25.77 -12.43 2.57
C LEU A 253 -24.72 -11.38 2.94
N GLU A 254 -24.10 -11.57 4.09
CA GLU A 254 -22.99 -10.79 4.59
C GLU A 254 -21.78 -11.70 4.79
N MET A 255 -20.63 -11.22 4.36
CA MET A 255 -19.35 -11.90 4.53
C MET A 255 -18.30 -10.87 4.91
N ASN A 256 -17.45 -11.24 5.86
CA ASN A 256 -16.40 -10.38 6.37
C ASN A 256 -15.05 -10.98 6.06
N GLY A 257 -14.01 -10.16 6.10
CA GLY A 257 -12.67 -10.68 6.15
C GLY A 257 -11.62 -9.63 6.40
N VAL A 258 -10.40 -10.12 6.50
CA VAL A 258 -9.23 -9.34 6.88
C VAL A 258 -8.11 -9.61 5.90
N GLN A 259 -7.35 -8.57 5.59
CA GLN A 259 -6.13 -8.68 4.81
C GLN A 259 -4.98 -7.97 5.52
N ARG A 260 -3.82 -8.59 5.51
CA ARG A 260 -2.56 -7.98 5.92
C ARG A 260 -1.66 -7.84 4.70
N ILE A 261 -1.09 -6.67 4.48
CA ILE A 261 -0.12 -6.41 3.40
C ILE A 261 1.22 -6.04 4.04
N GLY A 262 2.32 -6.62 3.56
CA GLY A 262 3.65 -6.41 4.11
C GLY A 262 4.76 -6.57 3.06
N TRP A 263 5.99 -6.22 3.44
CA TRP A 263 7.19 -6.43 2.63
C TRP A 263 7.77 -7.84 2.79
N ASP A 264 7.82 -8.62 1.71
CA ASP A 264 8.56 -9.88 1.63
C ASP A 264 9.99 -9.62 1.14
N ALA A 265 10.92 -9.48 2.09
CA ALA A 265 12.33 -9.24 1.79
C ALA A 265 13.02 -10.39 1.02
N SER A 266 12.49 -11.62 1.08
CA SER A 266 13.05 -12.76 0.34
C SER A 266 12.73 -12.67 -1.15
N ARG A 267 11.54 -12.15 -1.48
CA ARG A 267 11.10 -11.92 -2.86
C ARG A 267 11.40 -10.51 -3.35
N LYS A 268 11.73 -9.59 -2.45
CA LYS A 268 11.84 -8.16 -2.72
C LYS A 268 10.53 -7.60 -3.30
N LYS A 269 9.41 -7.99 -2.71
CA LYS A 269 8.06 -7.65 -3.18
C LYS A 269 7.11 -7.37 -2.03
N LEU A 270 6.05 -6.62 -2.33
CA LEU A 270 4.90 -6.49 -1.45
C LEU A 270 4.02 -7.75 -1.58
N ARG A 271 3.56 -8.24 -0.43
CA ARG A 271 2.78 -9.48 -0.33
C ARG A 271 1.60 -9.26 0.60
N SER A 272 0.47 -9.85 0.26
CA SER A 272 -0.72 -9.86 1.11
C SER A 272 -1.13 -11.27 1.55
N TRP A 273 -1.81 -11.33 2.67
CA TRP A 273 -2.50 -12.51 3.20
C TRP A 273 -3.92 -12.11 3.55
N THR A 274 -4.89 -12.85 3.02
CA THR A 274 -6.32 -12.61 3.23
C THR A 274 -6.93 -13.82 3.94
N PHE A 275 -7.86 -13.55 4.87
CA PHE A 275 -8.67 -14.53 5.55
C PHE A 275 -10.12 -14.05 5.57
N ASP A 276 -11.07 -14.89 5.21
CA ASP A 276 -12.50 -14.56 5.25
C ASP A 276 -13.23 -15.27 6.39
N SER A 277 -14.44 -14.81 6.69
CA SER A 277 -15.28 -15.32 7.78
C SER A 277 -15.81 -16.73 7.55
N GLU A 278 -15.72 -17.25 6.32
CA GLU A 278 -16.14 -18.62 5.99
C GLU A 278 -14.98 -19.63 6.18
N GLY A 279 -13.74 -19.14 6.32
CA GLY A 279 -12.55 -19.95 6.58
C GLY A 279 -11.62 -20.09 5.38
N GLY A 280 -11.86 -19.35 4.30
CA GLY A 280 -10.95 -19.23 3.17
C GLY A 280 -9.68 -18.45 3.53
N PHE A 281 -8.57 -18.78 2.88
CA PHE A 281 -7.29 -18.10 3.05
C PHE A 281 -6.51 -18.00 1.74
N PHE A 282 -5.93 -16.83 1.51
CA PHE A 282 -5.28 -16.48 0.24
C PHE A 282 -3.99 -15.72 0.48
N THR A 283 -3.07 -15.82 -0.48
CA THR A 283 -1.88 -14.98 -0.54
C THR A 283 -1.84 -14.25 -1.87
N GLY A 284 -1.48 -12.97 -1.85
CA GLY A 284 -1.34 -12.12 -3.03
C GLY A 284 0.09 -11.61 -3.18
N LEU A 285 0.62 -11.59 -4.40
CA LEU A 285 1.87 -10.93 -4.74
C LEU A 285 1.55 -9.65 -5.51
N TRP A 286 2.03 -8.51 -5.03
CA TRP A 286 1.80 -7.21 -5.63
C TRP A 286 2.95 -6.87 -6.59
N THR A 287 2.58 -6.34 -7.74
CA THR A 287 3.49 -5.94 -8.82
C THR A 287 3.02 -4.61 -9.36
N ARG A 288 3.92 -3.64 -9.47
CA ARG A 288 3.59 -2.35 -10.05
C ARG A 288 3.92 -2.38 -11.55
N GLN A 289 2.98 -1.96 -12.37
CA GLN A 289 3.16 -1.80 -13.81
C GLN A 289 2.61 -0.43 -14.19
N ASP A 290 3.50 0.52 -14.49
CA ASP A 290 3.14 1.91 -14.76
C ASP A 290 2.31 2.51 -13.60
N ASP A 291 1.10 2.98 -13.90
CA ASP A 291 0.13 3.52 -12.95
C ASP A 291 -0.83 2.46 -12.38
N GLN A 292 -0.56 1.18 -12.64
CA GLN A 292 -1.39 0.07 -12.19
C GLN A 292 -0.67 -0.80 -11.17
N TRP A 293 -1.47 -1.36 -10.26
CA TRP A 293 -1.04 -2.41 -9.33
C TRP A 293 -1.74 -3.71 -9.67
N ILE A 294 -0.94 -4.74 -9.93
CA ILE A 294 -1.42 -6.08 -10.25
C ILE A 294 -1.16 -6.97 -9.04
N VAL A 295 -2.21 -7.66 -8.58
CA VAL A 295 -2.13 -8.60 -7.46
C VAL A 295 -2.46 -10.00 -7.97
N THR A 296 -1.43 -10.82 -8.11
CA THR A 296 -1.62 -12.25 -8.42
C THR A 296 -1.86 -13.00 -7.12
N SER A 297 -3.02 -13.62 -7.00
CA SER A 297 -3.48 -14.27 -5.78
C SER A 297 -3.64 -15.78 -5.97
N ALA A 298 -3.34 -16.53 -4.91
CA ALA A 298 -3.59 -17.96 -4.83
C ALA A 298 -4.01 -18.34 -3.40
N GLY A 299 -4.91 -19.30 -3.26
CA GLY A 299 -5.35 -19.74 -1.95
C GLY A 299 -6.34 -20.90 -1.98
N VAL A 300 -6.97 -21.09 -0.83
CA VAL A 300 -7.92 -22.16 -0.60
C VAL A 300 -9.18 -21.58 0.03
N THR A 301 -10.25 -21.99 -0.59
CA THR A 301 -11.67 -21.83 -0.29
C THR A 301 -12.06 -22.49 1.05
N ALA A 302 -13.12 -22.03 1.71
CA ALA A 302 -13.69 -22.71 2.89
C ALA A 302 -14.03 -24.21 2.63
N ASP A 303 -14.50 -24.54 1.42
CA ASP A 303 -14.80 -25.91 1.01
C ASP A 303 -13.56 -26.72 0.54
N GLY A 304 -12.37 -26.12 0.60
CA GLY A 304 -11.11 -26.79 0.22
C GLY A 304 -10.76 -26.73 -1.27
N GLU A 305 -11.51 -26.01 -2.10
CA GLU A 305 -11.15 -25.78 -3.50
C GLU A 305 -9.91 -24.87 -3.60
N THR A 306 -9.05 -25.16 -4.57
CA THR A 306 -7.91 -24.25 -4.87
C THR A 306 -8.41 -23.11 -5.72
N THR A 307 -7.86 -21.92 -5.51
CA THR A 307 -8.14 -20.80 -6.39
C THR A 307 -6.91 -19.98 -6.73
N THR A 308 -6.87 -19.48 -7.96
CA THR A 308 -5.98 -18.41 -8.40
C THR A 308 -6.76 -17.29 -9.06
N GLY A 309 -6.28 -16.06 -8.97
CA GLY A 309 -6.89 -14.91 -9.62
C GLY A 309 -5.92 -13.75 -9.74
N THR A 310 -6.25 -12.79 -10.59
CA THR A 310 -5.47 -11.55 -10.76
C THR A 310 -6.39 -10.37 -10.52
N ALA A 311 -6.04 -9.50 -9.58
CA ALA A 311 -6.69 -8.21 -9.42
C ALA A 311 -5.82 -7.11 -10.02
N VAL A 312 -6.45 -6.13 -10.67
CA VAL A 312 -5.78 -4.94 -11.23
C VAL A 312 -6.40 -3.71 -10.60
N TYR A 313 -5.58 -2.87 -9.98
CA TYR A 313 -5.95 -1.58 -9.44
C TYR A 313 -5.36 -0.49 -10.34
N THR A 314 -6.19 0.47 -10.74
CA THR A 314 -5.78 1.70 -11.40
C THR A 314 -6.11 2.84 -10.45
N VAL A 315 -5.08 3.52 -9.95
CA VAL A 315 -5.25 4.68 -9.06
C VAL A 315 -5.63 5.87 -9.93
N VAL A 316 -6.82 6.43 -9.72
CA VAL A 316 -7.27 7.62 -10.45
C VAL A 316 -6.80 8.87 -9.71
N ASP A 317 -7.11 8.95 -8.42
CA ASP A 317 -6.66 9.98 -7.50
C ASP A 317 -6.79 9.49 -6.03
N GLU A 318 -6.66 10.41 -5.06
CA GLU A 318 -6.74 10.10 -3.63
C GLU A 318 -8.13 9.61 -3.18
N GLU A 319 -9.18 9.89 -3.95
CA GLU A 319 -10.59 9.64 -3.62
C GLU A 319 -11.20 8.52 -4.47
N MET A 320 -10.56 8.16 -5.59
CA MET A 320 -11.09 7.20 -6.56
C MET A 320 -10.05 6.19 -7.04
N ILE A 321 -10.42 4.92 -6.98
CA ILE A 321 -9.66 3.79 -7.52
C ILE A 321 -10.57 2.98 -8.43
N ILE A 322 -10.07 2.58 -9.59
CA ILE A 322 -10.74 1.60 -10.44
C ILE A 322 -10.11 0.24 -10.19
N TRP A 323 -10.95 -0.75 -9.95
CA TRP A 323 -10.52 -2.11 -9.68
C TRP A 323 -11.17 -3.08 -10.67
N GLN A 324 -10.43 -4.11 -11.08
CA GLN A 324 -10.94 -5.17 -11.93
C GLN A 324 -10.33 -6.52 -11.56
N HIS A 325 -11.15 -7.58 -11.54
CA HIS A 325 -10.67 -8.94 -11.43
C HIS A 325 -10.54 -9.61 -12.81
N GLN A 326 -9.46 -10.35 -13.04
CA GLN A 326 -9.17 -11.09 -14.25
C GLN A 326 -8.67 -12.51 -13.96
N GLY A 327 -8.99 -13.45 -14.86
CA GLY A 327 -8.41 -14.79 -14.85
C GLY A 327 -8.66 -15.59 -13.56
N LEU A 328 -9.89 -15.53 -13.02
CA LEU A 328 -10.25 -16.31 -11.83
C LEU A 328 -10.36 -17.77 -12.21
N ILE A 329 -9.71 -18.65 -11.46
CA ILE A 329 -9.81 -20.11 -11.62
C ILE A 329 -10.15 -20.71 -10.28
N VAL A 330 -11.35 -21.25 -10.12
CA VAL A 330 -11.79 -21.95 -8.90
C VAL A 330 -11.92 -23.44 -9.22
N GLY A 331 -11.12 -24.28 -8.56
CA GLY A 331 -10.98 -25.68 -8.96
C GLY A 331 -10.47 -25.78 -10.40
N ASP A 332 -11.27 -26.41 -11.27
CA ASP A 332 -10.98 -26.54 -12.71
C ASP A 332 -11.76 -25.53 -13.58
N GLU A 333 -12.55 -24.64 -12.98
CA GLU A 333 -13.40 -23.69 -13.70
C GLU A 333 -12.74 -22.32 -13.83
N MET A 334 -12.44 -21.91 -15.06
CA MET A 334 -12.03 -20.54 -15.37
C MET A 334 -13.27 -19.64 -15.52
N ARG A 335 -13.25 -18.49 -14.87
CA ARG A 335 -14.30 -17.46 -14.98
C ARG A 335 -13.83 -16.29 -15.83
N GLU A 336 -14.81 -15.63 -16.45
CA GLU A 336 -14.58 -14.41 -17.23
C GLU A 336 -14.12 -13.27 -16.30
N SER A 337 -13.40 -12.31 -16.87
CA SER A 337 -13.02 -11.09 -16.16
C SER A 337 -14.26 -10.33 -15.71
N SER A 338 -14.18 -9.70 -14.54
CA SER A 338 -15.26 -8.82 -14.08
C SER A 338 -15.28 -7.55 -14.92
N ASP A 339 -16.43 -6.87 -14.92
CA ASP A 339 -16.46 -5.45 -15.28
C ASP A 339 -15.61 -4.65 -14.27
N PRO A 340 -15.00 -3.53 -14.68
CA PRO A 340 -14.32 -2.63 -13.76
C PRO A 340 -15.30 -2.00 -12.77
N VAL A 341 -14.87 -1.88 -11.52
CA VAL A 341 -15.66 -1.37 -10.41
C VAL A 341 -14.94 -0.18 -9.82
N THR A 342 -15.69 0.88 -9.52
CA THR A 342 -15.14 2.08 -8.90
C THR A 342 -15.24 1.97 -7.38
N MET A 343 -14.10 2.11 -6.72
CA MET A 343 -14.00 2.32 -5.28
C MET A 343 -13.89 3.83 -5.02
N VAL A 344 -14.69 4.34 -4.11
CA VAL A 344 -14.66 5.74 -3.68
C VAL A 344 -14.37 5.83 -2.19
N ARG A 345 -13.56 6.80 -1.81
CA ARG A 345 -13.23 7.07 -0.41
C ARG A 345 -14.46 7.63 0.31
N LEU A 346 -14.72 7.15 1.52
CA LEU A 346 -15.76 7.70 2.38
C LEU A 346 -15.23 8.97 3.06
N PRO A 347 -16.01 10.06 3.09
CA PRO A 347 -15.63 11.23 3.86
C PRO A 347 -15.52 10.86 5.34
N PRO A 348 -14.64 11.54 6.12
CA PRO A 348 -14.58 11.32 7.55
C PRO A 348 -15.97 11.52 8.15
N GLN A 349 -16.36 10.62 9.05
CA GLN A 349 -17.63 10.74 9.77
C GLN A 349 -17.65 12.12 10.45
N PRO A 350 -18.74 12.89 10.34
CA PRO A 350 -18.86 14.12 11.09
C PRO A 350 -18.74 13.77 12.58
N ASN A 351 -17.92 14.53 13.32
CA ASN A 351 -17.84 14.38 14.77
C ASN A 351 -19.26 14.50 15.33
N GLU A 352 -19.73 13.46 16.02
CA GLU A 352 -20.96 13.57 16.80
C GLU A 352 -20.63 14.40 18.05
N ASP A 353 -20.92 15.71 17.98
CA ASP A 353 -20.79 16.68 19.08
C ASP A 353 -21.64 16.34 20.32
#